data_AF-A0A416YNM2-F1
#
_entry.id   AF-A0A416YNM2-F1
#
_cell.length_a   1.000
_cell.length_b   1.000
_cell.length_c   1.000
_cell.angle_alpha   90.00
_cell.angle_beta   90.00
_cell.angle_gamma   90.00
#
_symmetry.space_group_name_H-M   'P 1'
#
loop_
_entity.id
_entity.type
_entity.pdbx_description
1 polymer ?
#
loop_
_entity_poly.entity_id
_entity_poly.type
_entity_poly.pdbx_seq_one_letter_code
_entity_poly.pdbx_strand_id
1 'polypeptide(L)'
;MKKNIGIFLVMCIMLTACKNDKFPYDDELDDSEKNEISTEYDSLIDRKIANTKDEKINIGYDEALSEYEGYLDNVKLFEEDYKNQDYDGDGKTDRIFQYFRNDNKKVYTICFGNGDHLELGAFDDTFLGLEVWGADITGDGKNEIVFCGEHTGNTWIQSGSEIAIWRKDGSEYTRMNLPGKQTGMRYSAGYDIYIEKAEQENTILVTCPELGLEEEYVLPENQREEFDSCYKDLKVGERILSSSKAWKIAVDGDDIFLYEAFLDRQTAAVKIKMQWKENKFEVMNTEILEEYL
;
A
#
# COMPACT_ATOMS: atom_id res chain seq x y z
N MET A 1 18.20 60.86 -39.79
CA MET A 1 18.08 59.44 -39.38
C MET A 1 16.89 59.29 -38.44
N LYS A 2 16.20 58.14 -38.52
CA LYS A 2 14.81 57.92 -38.14
C LYS A 2 14.48 58.19 -36.65
N LYS A 3 13.26 58.67 -36.43
CA LYS A 3 12.60 59.06 -35.17
C LYS A 3 12.36 57.85 -34.26
N ASN A 4 12.60 58.00 -32.96
CA ASN A 4 11.89 57.24 -31.93
C ASN A 4 10.94 58.20 -31.19
N ILE A 5 9.65 57.89 -31.31
CA ILE A 5 8.52 58.53 -30.65
C ILE A 5 8.13 57.63 -29.46
N GLY A 6 7.82 58.21 -28.32
CA GLY A 6 7.20 57.50 -27.20
C GLY A 6 6.97 58.42 -26.00
N ILE A 7 5.94 59.27 -26.09
CA ILE A 7 5.43 60.14 -25.02
C ILE A 7 4.31 59.39 -24.27
N PHE A 8 4.50 59.24 -22.95
CA PHE A 8 3.63 59.55 -21.80
C PHE A 8 2.07 59.48 -21.83
N LEU A 9 1.52 59.19 -20.63
CA LEU A 9 0.12 59.20 -20.10
C LEU A 9 -0.69 57.90 -20.26
N VAL A 10 -1.50 57.39 -19.31
CA VAL A 10 -1.96 57.86 -17.99
C VAL A 10 -2.52 56.70 -17.14
N MET A 11 -2.38 56.80 -15.81
CA MET A 11 -3.30 56.40 -14.71
C MET A 11 -4.38 55.31 -14.93
N CYS A 12 -4.42 54.30 -14.06
CA CYS A 12 -5.36 54.25 -12.93
C CYS A 12 -5.14 53.00 -12.06
N ILE A 13 -5.04 53.24 -10.75
CA ILE A 13 -5.04 52.23 -9.68
C ILE A 13 -6.48 51.76 -9.48
N MET A 14 -6.69 50.45 -9.46
CA MET A 14 -7.82 49.82 -8.76
C MET A 14 -7.24 48.70 -7.89
N LEU A 15 -7.15 48.96 -6.60
CA LEU A 15 -7.05 47.95 -5.55
C LEU A 15 -8.40 47.25 -5.45
N THR A 16 -8.46 45.92 -5.52
CA THR A 16 -8.91 45.07 -4.39
C THR A 16 -8.94 43.57 -4.72
N ALA A 17 -8.63 42.81 -3.66
CA ALA A 17 -9.03 41.43 -3.36
C ALA A 17 -8.19 40.27 -3.93
N CYS A 18 -7.33 39.75 -3.04
CA CYS A 18 -6.78 38.40 -3.03
C CYS A 18 -7.84 37.32 -3.30
N LYS A 19 -7.48 36.30 -4.09
CA LYS A 19 -7.88 34.89 -3.87
C LYS A 19 -7.14 33.92 -4.81
N ASN A 20 -6.33 33.08 -4.18
CA ASN A 20 -5.88 31.73 -4.54
C ASN A 20 -5.35 31.47 -5.96
N ASP A 21 -4.02 31.44 -6.06
CA ASP A 21 -3.31 30.70 -7.10
C ASP A 21 -3.65 29.21 -6.98
N LYS A 22 -4.35 28.67 -7.97
CA LYS A 22 -4.42 27.23 -8.23
C LYS A 22 -3.23 26.87 -9.12
N PHE A 23 -2.42 25.93 -8.66
CA PHE A 23 -1.44 25.20 -9.48
C PHE A 23 -2.17 24.48 -10.63
N PRO A 24 -1.67 24.51 -11.87
CA PRO A 24 -2.18 23.68 -12.95
C PRO A 24 -1.38 22.37 -12.97
N TYR A 25 -2.02 21.27 -12.57
CA TYR A 25 -1.70 19.94 -13.09
C TYR A 25 -3.03 19.36 -13.53
N ASP A 26 -3.37 19.67 -14.78
CA ASP A 26 -4.43 19.01 -15.55
C ASP A 26 -3.69 18.35 -16.72
N ASP A 27 -3.05 17.21 -16.43
CA ASP A 27 -2.57 16.31 -17.46
C ASP A 27 -3.73 15.36 -17.80
N GLU A 28 -4.62 15.82 -18.66
CA GLU A 28 -5.47 14.93 -19.45
C GLU A 28 -4.53 14.14 -20.38
N LEU A 29 -4.13 12.94 -19.95
CA LEU A 29 -3.47 11.96 -20.82
C LEU A 29 -4.44 11.56 -21.95
N ASP A 30 -4.02 11.83 -23.19
CA ASP A 30 -4.67 11.42 -24.44
C ASP A 30 -4.97 9.91 -24.42
N ASP A 31 -6.25 9.56 -24.55
CA ASP A 31 -6.74 8.17 -24.46
C ASP A 31 -6.21 7.26 -25.58
N SER A 32 -5.55 7.82 -26.60
CA SER A 32 -4.89 7.03 -27.65
C SER A 32 -3.53 6.45 -27.23
N GLU A 33 -2.77 7.12 -26.35
CA GLU A 33 -1.48 6.60 -25.84
C GLU A 33 -1.67 5.47 -24.81
N LYS A 34 -2.75 5.48 -24.01
CA LYS A 34 -3.06 4.40 -23.05
C LYS A 34 -3.28 3.04 -23.74
N ASN A 35 -3.88 3.03 -24.93
CA ASN A 35 -4.23 1.79 -25.63
C ASN A 35 -3.01 1.11 -26.27
N GLU A 36 -2.09 1.86 -26.90
CA GLU A 36 -0.87 1.25 -27.48
C GLU A 36 0.06 0.69 -26.40
N ILE A 37 0.21 1.43 -25.29
CA ILE A 37 1.01 1.04 -24.12
C ILE A 37 0.43 -0.24 -23.46
N SER A 38 -0.89 -0.35 -23.33
CA SER A 38 -1.56 -1.56 -22.79
C SER A 38 -1.28 -2.80 -23.63
N THR A 39 -1.43 -2.72 -24.96
CA THR A 39 -1.19 -3.87 -25.84
C THR A 39 0.26 -4.35 -25.84
N GLU A 40 1.24 -3.45 -25.69
CA GLU A 40 2.65 -3.85 -25.58
C GLU A 40 2.94 -4.55 -24.26
N TYR A 41 2.34 -4.09 -23.15
CA TYR A 41 2.46 -4.74 -21.83
C TYR A 41 1.81 -6.12 -21.76
N ASP A 42 0.58 -6.25 -22.24
CA ASP A 42 -0.12 -7.54 -22.29
C ASP A 42 0.69 -8.56 -23.13
N SER A 43 1.30 -8.10 -24.23
CA SER A 43 2.19 -8.93 -25.05
C SER A 43 3.52 -9.32 -24.38
N LEU A 44 3.95 -8.59 -23.35
CA LEU A 44 5.19 -8.86 -22.61
C LEU A 44 4.97 -9.95 -21.56
N ILE A 45 3.90 -9.83 -20.76
CA ILE A 45 3.59 -10.82 -19.72
C ILE A 45 3.29 -12.18 -20.35
N ASP A 46 2.44 -12.23 -21.38
CA ASP A 46 2.12 -13.47 -22.09
C ASP A 46 3.38 -14.15 -22.64
N ARG A 47 4.31 -13.36 -23.17
CA ARG A 47 5.60 -13.87 -23.68
C ARG A 47 6.50 -14.38 -22.56
N LYS A 48 6.57 -13.69 -21.42
CA LYS A 48 7.37 -14.14 -20.27
C LYS A 48 6.80 -15.44 -19.68
N ILE A 49 5.48 -15.51 -19.52
CA ILE A 49 4.78 -16.72 -19.09
C ILE A 49 5.07 -17.87 -20.06
N ALA A 50 4.87 -17.67 -21.37
CA ALA A 50 5.05 -18.72 -22.38
C ALA A 50 6.49 -19.26 -22.49
N ASN A 51 7.49 -18.43 -22.15
CA ASN A 51 8.90 -18.82 -22.19
C ASN A 51 9.44 -19.35 -20.85
N THR A 52 8.66 -19.24 -19.78
CA THR A 52 9.06 -19.73 -18.46
C THR A 52 9.00 -21.25 -18.42
N LYS A 53 10.07 -21.87 -17.92
CA LYS A 53 10.08 -23.30 -17.64
C LYS A 53 9.44 -23.58 -16.31
N ASP A 54 8.62 -24.62 -16.26
CA ASP A 54 7.95 -25.05 -15.04
C ASP A 54 8.82 -26.06 -14.27
N GLU A 55 9.89 -25.57 -13.66
CA GLU A 55 10.89 -26.37 -12.97
C GLU A 55 11.14 -25.84 -11.56
N LYS A 56 11.19 -26.74 -10.57
CA LYS A 56 11.52 -26.36 -9.19
C LYS A 56 12.97 -25.89 -9.09
N ILE A 57 13.18 -24.75 -8.44
CA ILE A 57 14.49 -24.15 -8.22
C ILE A 57 14.79 -23.98 -6.73
N ASN A 58 16.09 -23.97 -6.42
CA ASN A 58 16.59 -23.78 -5.07
C ASN A 58 17.58 -22.61 -5.09
N ILE A 59 17.14 -21.44 -4.64
CA ILE A 59 17.88 -20.18 -4.63
C ILE A 59 17.74 -19.52 -3.26
N GLY A 60 18.60 -18.55 -2.95
CA GLY A 60 18.51 -17.78 -1.70
C GLY A 60 17.30 -16.85 -1.69
N TYR A 61 16.89 -16.38 -0.49
CA TYR A 61 15.76 -15.45 -0.33
C TYR A 61 16.02 -14.13 -1.08
N ASP A 62 17.20 -13.54 -0.92
CA ASP A 62 17.59 -12.29 -1.58
C ASP A 62 17.56 -12.43 -3.12
N GLU A 63 18.07 -13.55 -3.65
CA GLU A 63 18.04 -13.87 -5.09
C GLU A 63 16.60 -14.08 -5.58
N ALA A 64 15.78 -14.77 -4.78
CA ALA A 64 14.38 -15.02 -5.10
C ALA A 64 13.56 -13.72 -5.20
N LEU A 65 13.90 -12.72 -4.38
CA LEU A 65 13.24 -11.41 -4.46
C LEU A 65 13.82 -10.54 -5.57
N SER A 66 15.14 -10.43 -5.67
CA SER A 66 15.78 -9.37 -6.47
C SER A 66 16.16 -9.77 -7.90
N GLU A 67 16.23 -11.06 -8.22
CA GLU A 67 16.74 -11.53 -9.51
C GLU A 67 15.83 -12.55 -10.21
N TYR A 68 15.02 -13.30 -9.46
CA TYR A 68 14.22 -14.38 -10.03
C TYR A 68 13.08 -13.86 -10.92
N GLU A 69 12.93 -14.48 -12.10
CA GLU A 69 11.74 -14.37 -12.93
C GLU A 69 11.09 -15.74 -13.11
N GLY A 70 9.80 -15.86 -12.84
CA GLY A 70 9.07 -17.11 -12.93
C GLY A 70 7.95 -17.23 -11.90
N TYR A 71 7.39 -18.42 -11.78
CA TYR A 71 6.34 -18.68 -10.81
C TYR A 71 6.91 -18.84 -9.39
N LEU A 72 6.33 -18.16 -8.40
CA LEU A 72 6.83 -18.20 -7.03
C LEU A 72 6.73 -19.61 -6.41
N ASP A 73 5.72 -20.39 -6.77
CA ASP A 73 5.58 -21.77 -6.34
C ASP A 73 6.69 -22.69 -6.89
N ASN A 74 7.46 -22.27 -7.90
CA ASN A 74 8.66 -22.98 -8.36
C ASN A 74 9.89 -22.75 -7.47
N VAL A 75 9.89 -21.70 -6.65
CA VAL A 75 10.95 -21.44 -5.67
C VAL A 75 10.68 -22.28 -4.43
N LYS A 76 11.57 -23.21 -4.08
CA LYS A 76 11.37 -24.11 -2.92
C LYS A 76 11.11 -23.39 -1.60
N LEU A 77 11.66 -22.19 -1.40
CA LEU A 77 11.44 -21.38 -0.20
C LEU A 77 10.00 -20.87 -0.09
N PHE A 78 9.30 -20.73 -1.21
CA PHE A 78 7.96 -20.15 -1.31
C PHE A 78 6.88 -21.17 -1.73
N GLU A 79 7.29 -22.40 -2.01
CA GLU A 79 6.41 -23.43 -2.57
C GLU A 79 5.17 -23.67 -1.70
N GLU A 80 5.33 -23.79 -0.39
CA GLU A 80 4.21 -24.08 0.50
C GLU A 80 3.21 -22.92 0.57
N ASP A 81 3.69 -21.68 0.43
CA ASP A 81 2.87 -20.48 0.51
C ASP A 81 2.02 -20.30 -0.76
N TYR A 82 2.53 -20.68 -1.93
CA TYR A 82 1.88 -20.38 -3.22
C TYR A 82 1.37 -21.60 -4.00
N LYS A 83 1.63 -22.84 -3.57
CA LYS A 83 1.11 -24.03 -4.28
C LYS A 83 -0.40 -24.20 -4.04
N ASN A 84 -1.09 -24.68 -5.07
CA ASN A 84 -2.52 -25.07 -5.00
C ASN A 84 -3.45 -23.97 -4.48
N GLN A 85 -3.11 -22.70 -4.70
CA GLN A 85 -3.95 -21.57 -4.30
C GLN A 85 -5.10 -21.38 -5.29
N ASP A 86 -6.25 -20.89 -4.81
CA ASP A 86 -7.45 -20.56 -5.59
C ASP A 86 -7.94 -19.20 -5.09
N TYR A 87 -7.33 -18.13 -5.62
CA TYR A 87 -7.55 -16.77 -5.14
C TYR A 87 -8.88 -16.22 -5.64
N ASP A 88 -9.29 -16.52 -6.87
CA ASP A 88 -10.56 -16.03 -7.42
C ASP A 88 -11.78 -16.90 -7.05
N GLY A 89 -11.56 -18.08 -6.48
CA GLY A 89 -12.60 -18.98 -6.00
C GLY A 89 -13.28 -19.80 -7.11
N ASP A 90 -12.67 -19.91 -8.29
CA ASP A 90 -13.23 -20.66 -9.43
C ASP A 90 -12.98 -22.18 -9.34
N GLY A 91 -12.25 -22.64 -8.32
CA GLY A 91 -11.92 -24.04 -8.08
C GLY A 91 -10.73 -24.55 -8.88
N LYS A 92 -10.02 -23.69 -9.62
CA LYS A 92 -8.78 -24.02 -10.32
C LYS A 92 -7.59 -23.43 -9.58
N THR A 93 -6.42 -24.00 -9.86
CA THR A 93 -5.18 -23.53 -9.26
C THR A 93 -4.70 -22.27 -9.96
N ASP A 94 -4.56 -21.22 -9.17
CA ASP A 94 -3.92 -19.96 -9.50
C ASP A 94 -2.44 -20.00 -9.12
N ARG A 95 -1.65 -19.19 -9.83
CA ARG A 95 -0.19 -19.10 -9.60
C ARG A 95 0.24 -17.65 -9.61
N ILE A 96 1.30 -17.33 -8.89
CA ILE A 96 1.89 -15.98 -8.91
C ILE A 96 3.16 -16.00 -9.73
N PHE A 97 3.22 -15.12 -10.72
CA PHE A 97 4.35 -14.92 -11.60
C PHE A 97 5.08 -13.62 -11.23
N GLN A 98 6.39 -13.72 -10.98
CA GLN A 98 7.27 -12.58 -10.73
C GLN A 98 8.12 -12.30 -11.97
N TYR A 99 8.28 -11.02 -12.33
CA TYR A 99 9.23 -10.60 -13.36
C TYR A 99 9.66 -9.15 -13.20
N PHE A 100 10.66 -8.76 -14.00
CA PHE A 100 11.12 -7.39 -14.11
C PHE A 100 10.78 -6.83 -15.49
N ARG A 101 10.27 -5.60 -15.48
CA ARG A 101 10.05 -4.82 -16.69
C ARG A 101 11.37 -4.22 -17.20
N ASN A 102 11.36 -3.67 -18.41
CA ASN A 102 12.53 -3.03 -19.01
C ASN A 102 13.02 -1.79 -18.24
N ASP A 103 12.15 -1.18 -17.43
CA ASP A 103 12.44 -0.08 -16.52
C ASP A 103 12.96 -0.57 -15.15
N ASN A 104 13.29 -1.87 -15.03
CA ASN A 104 13.71 -2.57 -13.81
C ASN A 104 12.69 -2.57 -12.66
N LYS A 105 11.44 -2.15 -12.91
CA LYS A 105 10.38 -2.31 -11.92
C LYS A 105 10.04 -3.79 -11.76
N LYS A 106 9.96 -4.22 -10.50
CA LYS A 106 9.49 -5.55 -10.14
C LYS A 106 7.98 -5.63 -10.34
N VAL A 107 7.49 -6.74 -10.86
CA VAL A 107 6.06 -6.97 -11.09
C VAL A 107 5.66 -8.33 -10.56
N TYR A 108 4.49 -8.36 -9.94
CA TYR A 108 3.77 -9.58 -9.60
C TYR A 108 2.47 -9.66 -10.39
N THR A 109 2.19 -10.82 -10.95
CA THR A 109 0.96 -11.12 -11.69
C THR A 109 0.34 -12.40 -11.15
N ILE A 110 -0.94 -12.36 -10.78
CA ILE A 110 -1.71 -13.58 -10.54
C ILE A 110 -2.12 -14.13 -11.90
N CYS A 111 -1.71 -15.36 -12.19
CA CYS A 111 -2.13 -16.13 -13.35
C CYS A 111 -3.23 -17.08 -12.88
N PHE A 112 -4.47 -16.78 -13.25
CA PHE A 112 -5.62 -17.57 -12.84
C PHE A 112 -5.65 -18.90 -13.58
N GLY A 113 -6.16 -19.96 -12.95
CA GLY A 113 -6.25 -21.29 -13.54
C GLY A 113 -7.15 -21.38 -14.78
N ASN A 114 -7.99 -20.36 -15.00
CA ASN A 114 -8.82 -20.20 -16.20
C ASN A 114 -8.12 -19.53 -17.39
N GLY A 115 -6.89 -19.03 -17.21
CA GLY A 115 -6.09 -18.37 -18.24
C GLY A 115 -6.14 -16.84 -18.20
N ASP A 116 -7.01 -16.24 -17.38
CA ASP A 116 -6.99 -14.81 -17.09
C ASP A 116 -5.75 -14.46 -16.24
N HIS A 117 -5.39 -13.18 -16.17
CA HIS A 117 -4.36 -12.71 -15.26
C HIS A 117 -4.66 -11.33 -14.69
N LEU A 118 -4.12 -11.06 -13.50
CA LEU A 118 -4.18 -9.77 -12.81
C LEU A 118 -2.78 -9.30 -12.46
N GLU A 119 -2.32 -8.22 -13.08
CA GLU A 119 -1.10 -7.52 -12.66
C GLU A 119 -1.36 -6.77 -11.34
N LEU A 120 -0.64 -7.14 -10.28
CA LEU A 120 -0.78 -6.51 -8.96
C LEU A 120 -0.10 -5.14 -8.95
N GLY A 121 0.96 -4.94 -9.74
CA GLY A 121 1.56 -3.63 -9.97
C GLY A 121 3.03 -3.70 -10.36
N ALA A 122 3.57 -2.56 -10.77
CA ALA A 122 4.98 -2.35 -11.04
C ALA A 122 5.60 -1.50 -9.93
N PHE A 123 6.57 -2.08 -9.23
CA PHE A 123 7.15 -1.61 -7.98
C PHE A 123 8.61 -1.20 -8.16
N ASP A 124 9.00 -0.11 -7.50
CA ASP A 124 10.39 0.37 -7.53
C ASP A 124 11.32 -0.40 -6.57
N ASP A 125 10.75 -1.06 -5.56
CA ASP A 125 11.51 -1.88 -4.62
C ASP A 125 11.69 -3.31 -5.15
N THR A 126 12.93 -3.68 -5.49
CA THR A 126 13.27 -5.03 -5.94
C THR A 126 13.20 -6.06 -4.80
N PHE A 127 13.30 -5.62 -3.55
CA PHE A 127 13.17 -6.46 -2.35
C PHE A 127 11.74 -6.46 -1.79
N LEU A 128 10.75 -6.01 -2.56
CA LEU A 128 9.35 -6.15 -2.17
C LEU A 128 8.99 -7.64 -2.10
N GLY A 129 8.68 -8.14 -0.90
CA GLY A 129 8.06 -9.43 -0.66
C GLY A 129 6.55 -9.37 -0.90
N LEU A 130 5.89 -10.52 -0.84
CA LEU A 130 4.49 -10.65 -1.23
C LEU A 130 3.71 -11.49 -0.23
N GLU A 131 2.51 -11.03 0.12
CA GLU A 131 1.43 -11.85 0.65
C GLU A 131 0.16 -11.56 -0.17
N VAL A 132 -0.59 -12.63 -0.53
CA VAL A 132 -1.84 -12.53 -1.31
C VAL A 132 -2.90 -13.45 -0.72
N TRP A 133 -4.14 -12.98 -0.68
CA TRP A 133 -5.30 -13.78 -0.27
C TRP A 133 -6.48 -13.58 -1.22
N GLY A 134 -7.34 -14.60 -1.30
CA GLY A 134 -8.66 -14.53 -1.92
C GLY A 134 -9.75 -14.65 -0.86
N ALA A 135 -10.71 -13.73 -0.83
CA ALA A 135 -11.85 -13.80 0.10
C ALA A 135 -13.06 -13.00 -0.39
N ASP A 136 -14.27 -13.48 -0.10
CA ASP A 136 -15.54 -12.78 -0.37
C ASP A 136 -15.78 -11.67 0.66
N ILE A 137 -15.07 -10.55 0.48
CA ILE A 137 -15.09 -9.38 1.37
C ILE A 137 -16.35 -8.56 1.16
N THR A 138 -16.89 -8.56 -0.07
CA THR A 138 -18.10 -7.82 -0.41
C THR A 138 -19.39 -8.58 -0.13
N GLY A 139 -19.30 -9.89 0.16
CA GLY A 139 -20.43 -10.77 0.42
C GLY A 139 -21.27 -11.08 -0.83
N ASP A 140 -20.68 -10.92 -2.02
CA ASP A 140 -21.36 -11.15 -3.30
C ASP A 140 -21.18 -12.58 -3.83
N GLY A 141 -20.44 -13.42 -3.09
CA GLY A 141 -20.14 -14.80 -3.43
C GLY A 141 -18.94 -14.95 -4.35
N LYS A 142 -18.17 -13.89 -4.62
CA LYS A 142 -16.93 -13.93 -5.39
C LYS A 142 -15.80 -13.41 -4.52
N ASN A 143 -14.61 -13.98 -4.72
CA ASN A 143 -13.45 -13.50 -4.00
C ASN A 143 -12.96 -12.17 -4.57
N GLU A 144 -12.74 -11.22 -3.66
CA GLU A 144 -11.78 -10.15 -3.84
C GLU A 144 -10.35 -10.66 -3.65
N ILE A 145 -9.41 -10.01 -4.33
CA ILE A 145 -7.98 -10.29 -4.22
C ILE A 145 -7.37 -9.26 -3.29
N VAL A 146 -6.76 -9.71 -2.19
CA VAL A 146 -6.05 -8.87 -1.22
C VAL A 146 -4.55 -9.03 -1.41
N PHE A 147 -3.82 -7.92 -1.44
CA PHE A 147 -2.37 -7.87 -1.61
C PHE A 147 -1.71 -7.08 -0.48
N CYS A 148 -0.60 -7.61 0.01
CA CYS A 148 0.35 -6.91 0.86
C CYS A 148 1.76 -7.08 0.28
N GLY A 149 2.34 -6.00 -0.22
CA GLY A 149 3.73 -5.91 -0.64
C GLY A 149 4.58 -5.40 0.51
N GLU A 150 5.46 -6.25 1.05
CA GLU A 150 6.27 -5.94 2.22
C GLU A 150 7.69 -5.52 1.81
N HIS A 151 8.18 -4.39 2.31
CA HIS A 151 9.54 -3.91 1.98
C HIS A 151 10.62 -4.67 2.77
N THR A 152 10.85 -5.94 2.43
CA THR A 152 11.67 -6.88 3.22
C THR A 152 13.15 -6.52 3.30
N GLY A 153 13.65 -5.68 2.40
CA GLY A 153 15.00 -5.12 2.47
C GLY A 153 15.15 -3.96 3.47
N ASN A 154 14.05 -3.43 4.00
CA ASN A 154 14.08 -2.34 4.98
C ASN A 154 14.37 -2.86 6.37
N THR A 155 15.15 -2.09 7.14
CA THR A 155 15.36 -2.36 8.56
C THR A 155 14.05 -2.23 9.36
N TRP A 156 13.07 -1.47 8.86
CA TRP A 156 11.78 -1.19 9.52
C TRP A 156 10.62 -1.47 8.57
N ILE A 157 10.24 -2.73 8.46
CA ILE A 157 9.11 -3.19 7.64
C ILE A 157 7.78 -2.54 8.09
N GLN A 158 7.70 -2.14 9.36
CA GLN A 158 6.58 -1.42 9.98
C GLN A 158 6.37 0.01 9.47
N SER A 159 7.32 0.55 8.70
CA SER A 159 7.23 1.92 8.16
C SER A 159 6.19 2.06 7.02
N GLY A 160 5.61 0.95 6.60
CA GLY A 160 4.50 0.88 5.66
C GLY A 160 4.70 -0.25 4.65
N SER A 161 3.59 -0.64 4.02
CA SER A 161 3.57 -1.64 2.95
C SER A 161 2.73 -1.15 1.78
N GLU A 162 2.84 -1.86 0.66
CA GLU A 162 1.96 -1.68 -0.48
C GLU A 162 0.70 -2.54 -0.28
N ILE A 163 -0.46 -1.92 -0.01
CA ILE A 163 -1.71 -2.64 0.31
C ILE A 163 -2.80 -2.28 -0.68
N ALA A 164 -3.38 -3.29 -1.32
CA ALA A 164 -4.45 -3.12 -2.28
C ALA A 164 -5.45 -4.28 -2.22
N ILE A 165 -6.70 -3.98 -2.62
CA ILE A 165 -7.75 -4.97 -2.80
C ILE A 165 -8.35 -4.76 -4.18
N TRP A 166 -8.58 -5.83 -4.94
CA TRP A 166 -9.28 -5.80 -6.22
C TRP A 166 -10.56 -6.62 -6.17
N ARG A 167 -11.61 -6.10 -6.79
CA ARG A 167 -12.87 -6.81 -7.03
C ARG A 167 -13.02 -7.12 -8.51
N LYS A 168 -13.62 -8.27 -8.84
CA LYS A 168 -13.94 -8.62 -10.23
C LYS A 168 -15.29 -8.03 -10.65
N ASP A 169 -15.26 -6.97 -11.45
CA ASP A 169 -16.43 -6.33 -12.05
C ASP A 169 -16.61 -6.83 -13.49
N GLY A 170 -17.35 -7.93 -13.65
CA GLY A 170 -17.53 -8.57 -14.97
C GLY A 170 -16.27 -9.35 -15.38
N SER A 171 -15.58 -8.89 -16.42
CA SER A 171 -14.32 -9.49 -16.89
C SER A 171 -13.07 -8.78 -16.36
N GLU A 172 -13.22 -7.64 -15.70
CA GLU A 172 -12.09 -6.81 -15.26
C GLU A 172 -11.98 -6.77 -13.74
N TYR A 173 -10.75 -6.62 -13.24
CA TYR A 173 -10.50 -6.37 -11.83
C TYR A 173 -10.35 -4.87 -11.59
N THR A 174 -11.16 -4.33 -10.70
CA THR A 174 -11.11 -2.92 -10.30
C THR A 174 -10.55 -2.81 -8.89
N ARG A 175 -9.61 -1.88 -8.69
CA ARG A 175 -9.03 -1.64 -7.37
C ARG A 175 -10.06 -0.96 -6.48
N MET A 176 -10.27 -1.50 -5.28
CA MET A 176 -11.12 -0.92 -4.25
C MET A 176 -10.40 0.21 -3.52
N ASN A 177 -11.16 1.23 -3.09
CA ASN A 177 -10.60 2.34 -2.35
C ASN A 177 -10.44 1.97 -0.87
N LEU A 178 -9.20 1.85 -0.43
CA LEU A 178 -8.85 1.72 0.99
C LEU A 178 -8.72 3.11 1.64
N PRO A 179 -8.95 3.22 2.95
CA PRO A 179 -8.67 4.45 3.69
C PRO A 179 -7.17 4.73 3.70
N GLY A 180 -6.81 6.01 3.61
CA GLY A 180 -5.44 6.45 3.59
C GLY A 180 -5.24 7.69 2.74
N LYS A 181 -4.19 8.44 3.04
CA LYS A 181 -3.77 9.56 2.20
C LYS A 181 -2.97 9.03 1.02
N GLN A 182 -3.13 9.70 -0.12
CA GLN A 182 -2.24 9.50 -1.27
C GLN A 182 -0.83 9.92 -0.85
N THR A 183 0.04 8.95 -0.64
CA THR A 183 1.46 9.17 -0.39
C THR A 183 2.25 8.91 -1.67
N GLY A 184 3.57 9.11 -1.65
CA GLY A 184 4.42 8.75 -2.80
C GLY A 184 4.49 7.23 -3.08
N MET A 185 3.87 6.38 -2.25
CA MET A 185 3.71 4.95 -2.48
C MET A 185 2.47 4.66 -3.32
N ARG A 186 2.54 3.65 -4.20
CA ARG A 186 1.47 3.32 -5.15
C ARG A 186 0.19 2.85 -4.44
N TYR A 187 0.36 2.01 -3.42
CA TYR A 187 -0.73 1.36 -2.69
C TYR A 187 -0.63 1.68 -1.19
N SER A 188 -0.90 2.92 -0.82
CA SER A 188 -0.90 3.35 0.58
C SER A 188 -2.29 3.17 1.20
N ALA A 189 -2.36 2.52 2.36
CA ALA A 189 -3.54 2.47 3.22
C ALA A 189 -3.15 2.81 4.67
N GLY A 190 -4.08 3.31 5.48
CA GLY A 190 -3.82 3.67 6.89
C GLY A 190 -4.52 4.95 7.33
N TYR A 191 -4.21 5.43 8.53
CA TYR A 191 -4.79 6.63 9.11
C TYR A 191 -3.73 7.45 9.83
N ASP A 192 -3.89 8.76 9.94
CA ASP A 192 -2.94 9.56 10.74
C ASP A 192 -3.05 9.20 12.23
N ILE A 193 -2.06 8.48 12.75
CA ILE A 193 -1.92 8.14 14.16
C ILE A 193 -0.94 9.08 14.81
N TYR A 194 -1.37 9.66 15.92
CA TYR A 194 -0.59 10.60 16.70
C TYR A 194 -0.29 10.03 18.07
N ILE A 195 0.85 10.42 18.62
CA ILE A 195 1.22 10.14 20.00
C ILE A 195 1.46 11.45 20.74
N GLU A 196 1.14 11.46 22.02
CA GLU A 196 1.42 12.55 22.95
C GLU A 196 1.96 11.98 24.27
N LYS A 197 3.02 12.58 24.81
CA LYS A 197 3.57 12.16 26.09
C LYS A 197 2.64 12.62 27.21
N ALA A 198 2.14 11.69 28.01
CA ALA A 198 1.26 11.99 29.14
C ALA A 198 2.04 12.53 30.34
N GLU A 199 1.34 13.16 31.30
CA GLU A 199 1.94 13.55 32.58
C GLU A 199 2.36 12.33 33.42
N GLN A 200 1.59 11.24 33.29
CA GLN A 200 1.92 9.98 33.93
C GLN A 200 3.18 9.37 33.30
N GLU A 201 4.13 8.98 34.15
CA GLU A 201 5.39 8.39 33.71
C GLU A 201 5.14 7.14 32.86
N ASN A 202 5.95 6.95 31.81
CA ASN A 202 5.87 5.82 30.89
C ASN A 202 4.51 5.64 30.20
N THR A 203 3.69 6.67 30.15
CA THR A 203 2.37 6.61 29.50
C THR A 203 2.34 7.60 28.34
N ILE A 204 1.75 7.17 27.24
CA ILE A 204 1.46 8.02 26.08
C ILE A 204 -0.03 7.98 25.77
N LEU A 205 -0.54 9.05 25.19
CA LEU A 205 -1.87 9.07 24.61
C LEU A 205 -1.74 8.80 23.11
N VAL A 206 -2.39 7.73 22.64
CA VAL A 206 -2.47 7.38 21.22
C VAL A 206 -3.81 7.89 20.69
N THR A 207 -3.76 8.71 19.64
CA THR A 207 -4.97 9.32 19.07
C THR A 207 -5.04 9.16 17.56
N CYS A 208 -6.25 8.90 17.07
CA CYS A 208 -6.58 9.00 15.65
C CYS A 208 -7.98 9.67 15.51
N PRO A 209 -8.04 10.97 15.19
CA PRO A 209 -9.29 11.71 15.13
C PRO A 209 -10.29 11.15 14.13
N GLU A 210 -9.82 10.63 13.00
CA GLU A 210 -10.66 10.05 11.95
C GLU A 210 -11.37 8.77 12.40
N LEU A 211 -10.74 8.04 13.32
CA LEU A 211 -11.27 6.80 13.90
C LEU A 211 -12.02 7.03 15.22
N GLY A 212 -11.93 8.23 15.80
CA GLY A 212 -12.39 8.51 17.16
C GLY A 212 -11.57 7.78 18.24
N LEU A 213 -10.34 7.36 17.91
CA LEU A 213 -9.43 6.70 18.84
C LEU A 213 -8.77 7.74 19.75
N GLU A 214 -8.88 7.52 21.06
CA GLU A 214 -8.18 8.28 22.11
C GLU A 214 -7.97 7.34 23.30
N GLU A 215 -6.80 6.71 23.37
CA GLU A 215 -6.48 5.66 24.35
C GLU A 215 -5.11 5.89 24.98
N GLU A 216 -5.01 5.72 26.29
CA GLU A 216 -3.73 5.71 27.00
C GLU A 216 -3.03 4.37 26.80
N TYR A 217 -1.76 4.42 26.42
CA TYR A 217 -0.88 3.27 26.29
C TYR A 217 0.26 3.36 27.29
N VAL A 218 0.37 2.35 28.16
CA VAL A 218 1.45 2.25 29.15
C VAL A 218 2.61 1.50 28.51
N LEU A 219 3.74 2.18 28.34
CA LEU A 219 4.95 1.63 27.74
C LEU A 219 5.47 0.45 28.59
N PRO A 220 5.52 -0.77 28.00
CA PRO A 220 6.20 -1.92 28.59
C PRO A 220 7.65 -1.60 28.96
N GLU A 221 8.17 -2.20 30.04
CA GLU A 221 9.51 -1.87 30.55
C GLU A 221 10.62 -2.05 29.50
N ASN A 222 10.50 -3.08 28.66
CA ASN A 222 11.42 -3.39 27.56
C ASN A 222 11.32 -2.41 26.36
N GLN A 223 10.29 -1.57 26.29
CA GLN A 223 10.07 -0.60 25.21
C GLN A 223 10.48 0.83 25.59
N ARG A 224 10.66 1.12 26.88
CA ARG A 224 10.92 2.48 27.39
C ARG A 224 12.23 3.08 26.89
N GLU A 225 13.31 2.31 26.88
CA GLU A 225 14.62 2.81 26.43
C GLU A 225 14.58 3.22 24.96
N GLU A 226 13.95 2.41 24.10
CA GLU A 226 13.79 2.74 22.68
C GLU A 226 12.86 3.94 22.49
N PHE A 227 11.75 4.01 23.25
CA PHE A 227 10.87 5.17 23.23
C PHE A 227 11.61 6.46 23.58
N ASP A 228 12.33 6.49 24.70
CA ASP A 228 13.08 7.67 25.13
C ASP A 228 14.21 8.02 24.15
N SER A 229 14.78 7.04 23.46
CA SER A 229 15.77 7.26 22.40
C SER A 229 15.15 7.92 21.16
N CYS A 230 14.06 7.35 20.63
CA CYS A 230 13.38 7.81 19.42
C CYS A 230 12.64 9.13 19.62
N TYR A 231 12.11 9.37 20.81
CA TYR A 231 11.23 10.50 21.13
C TYR A 231 11.81 11.41 22.24
N LYS A 232 13.14 11.46 22.40
CA LYS A 232 13.84 12.25 23.44
C LYS A 232 13.45 13.72 23.53
N ASP A 233 13.06 14.31 22.40
CA ASP A 233 12.73 15.73 22.28
C ASP A 233 11.23 16.03 22.48
N LEU A 234 10.39 14.97 22.57
CA LEU A 234 8.94 15.07 22.76
C LEU A 234 8.61 15.52 24.18
N LYS A 235 7.90 16.65 24.31
CA LYS A 235 7.50 17.19 25.61
C LYS A 235 6.12 16.68 26.03
N VAL A 236 5.86 16.73 27.34
CA VAL A 236 4.54 16.45 27.90
C VAL A 236 3.52 17.43 27.31
N GLY A 237 2.38 16.91 26.84
CA GLY A 237 1.35 17.70 26.17
C GLY A 237 1.65 18.06 24.71
N GLU A 238 2.80 17.65 24.17
CA GLU A 238 3.13 17.81 22.76
C GLU A 238 2.67 16.59 21.98
N ARG A 239 1.88 16.85 20.93
CA ARG A 239 1.34 15.84 20.04
C ARG A 239 2.10 15.83 18.72
N ILE A 240 2.53 14.65 18.28
CA ILE A 240 3.23 14.46 17.00
C ILE A 240 2.54 13.40 16.14
N LEU A 241 2.63 13.55 14.82
CA LEU A 241 2.25 12.49 13.89
C LEU A 241 3.29 11.38 13.99
N SER A 242 2.85 10.17 14.36
CA SER A 242 3.73 9.03 14.53
C SER A 242 3.67 8.09 13.32
N SER A 243 2.47 7.84 12.79
CA SER A 243 2.28 7.06 11.57
C SER A 243 1.12 7.58 10.74
N SER A 244 1.10 7.18 9.47
CA SER A 244 0.00 7.48 8.53
C SER A 244 -0.24 6.31 7.55
N LYS A 245 0.31 5.14 7.87
CA LYS A 245 0.42 3.99 6.97
C LYS A 245 0.33 2.69 7.73
N ALA A 246 -0.58 1.84 7.31
CA ALA A 246 -0.59 0.44 7.67
C ALA A 246 0.60 -0.28 7.04
N TRP A 247 1.20 -1.18 7.80
CA TRP A 247 2.30 -2.03 7.34
C TRP A 247 1.82 -3.45 7.04
N LYS A 248 0.63 -3.83 7.49
CA LYS A 248 0.03 -5.13 7.20
C LYS A 248 -1.46 -5.03 7.00
N ILE A 249 -1.97 -5.92 6.15
CA ILE A 249 -3.38 -6.25 6.04
C ILE A 249 -3.57 -7.73 6.38
N ALA A 250 -4.69 -8.08 7.01
CA ALA A 250 -5.13 -9.47 7.19
C ALA A 250 -6.61 -9.61 6.88
N VAL A 251 -7.03 -10.84 6.61
CA VAL A 251 -8.42 -11.20 6.25
C VAL A 251 -8.91 -12.30 7.19
N ASP A 252 -10.13 -12.17 7.71
CA ASP A 252 -10.84 -13.21 8.46
C ASP A 252 -12.32 -13.22 8.03
N GLY A 253 -12.70 -14.17 7.18
CA GLY A 253 -14.01 -14.16 6.54
C GLY A 253 -14.20 -12.92 5.66
N ASP A 254 -15.24 -12.12 5.94
CA ASP A 254 -15.54 -10.85 5.28
C ASP A 254 -14.91 -9.63 5.98
N ASP A 255 -14.23 -9.85 7.09
CA ASP A 255 -13.53 -8.80 7.82
C ASP A 255 -12.11 -8.60 7.28
N ILE A 256 -11.72 -7.33 7.15
CA ILE A 256 -10.31 -6.97 6.91
C ILE A 256 -9.74 -6.21 8.11
N PHE A 257 -8.45 -6.39 8.34
CA PHE A 257 -7.72 -5.76 9.42
C PHE A 257 -6.51 -5.03 8.86
N LEU A 258 -6.40 -3.74 9.13
CA LEU A 258 -5.15 -3.00 8.94
C LEU A 258 -4.40 -2.94 10.27
N TYR A 259 -3.08 -3.10 10.19
CA TYR A 259 -2.18 -2.95 11.32
C TYR A 259 -1.26 -1.77 11.08
N GLU A 260 -1.28 -0.81 11.99
CA GLU A 260 -0.49 0.40 11.89
C GLU A 260 0.34 0.59 13.15
N ALA A 261 1.66 0.45 13.01
CA ALA A 261 2.59 0.71 14.10
C ALA A 261 2.56 2.21 14.41
N PHE A 262 2.54 2.56 15.70
CA PHE A 262 2.51 3.95 16.15
C PHE A 262 3.73 4.33 17.00
N LEU A 263 4.67 3.40 17.16
CA LEU A 263 5.95 3.62 17.82
C LEU A 263 7.07 3.04 16.95
N ASP A 264 8.06 3.87 16.65
CA ASP A 264 9.21 3.44 15.85
C ASP A 264 9.96 2.32 16.59
N ARG A 265 10.26 1.23 15.86
CA ARG A 265 11.02 0.05 16.35
C ARG A 265 10.38 -0.70 17.53
N GLN A 266 9.07 -0.57 17.68
CA GLN A 266 8.33 -1.26 18.73
C GLN A 266 7.23 -2.15 18.16
N THR A 267 6.75 -3.08 19.00
CA THR A 267 5.76 -4.11 18.64
C THR A 267 4.32 -3.67 18.88
N ALA A 268 4.10 -2.41 19.26
CA ALA A 268 2.76 -1.89 19.48
C ALA A 268 2.14 -1.39 18.16
N ALA A 269 0.87 -1.71 17.94
CA ALA A 269 0.15 -1.26 16.76
C ALA A 269 -1.32 -0.98 17.06
N VAL A 270 -1.92 -0.09 16.28
CA VAL A 270 -3.37 0.03 16.19
C VAL A 270 -3.86 -0.99 15.17
N LYS A 271 -4.74 -1.87 15.61
CA LYS A 271 -5.48 -2.79 14.74
C LYS A 271 -6.82 -2.19 14.41
N ILE A 272 -7.11 -2.10 13.12
CA ILE A 272 -8.30 -1.42 12.58
C ILE A 272 -9.12 -2.46 11.84
N LYS A 273 -10.25 -2.86 12.43
CA LYS A 273 -11.20 -3.78 11.81
C LYS A 273 -12.11 -3.01 10.88
N MET A 274 -12.25 -3.46 9.64
CA MET A 274 -13.16 -2.86 8.66
C MET A 274 -14.00 -3.92 7.96
N GLN A 275 -15.16 -3.48 7.47
CA GLN A 275 -16.08 -4.27 6.65
C GLN A 275 -16.50 -3.48 5.43
N TRP A 276 -16.77 -4.17 4.33
CA TRP A 276 -17.34 -3.52 3.15
C TRP A 276 -18.84 -3.25 3.33
N LYS A 277 -19.23 -1.98 3.27
CA LYS A 277 -20.63 -1.53 3.40
C LYS A 277 -20.90 -0.36 2.48
N GLU A 278 -22.04 -0.38 1.80
CA GLU A 278 -22.50 0.73 0.96
C GLU A 278 -21.43 1.23 -0.05
N ASN A 279 -20.67 0.31 -0.66
CA ASN A 279 -19.58 0.57 -1.61
C ASN A 279 -18.33 1.28 -1.04
N LYS A 280 -18.06 1.11 0.26
CA LYS A 280 -16.82 1.59 0.91
C LYS A 280 -16.44 0.68 2.07
N PHE A 281 -15.18 0.75 2.50
CA PHE A 281 -14.78 0.17 3.77
C PHE A 281 -15.23 1.07 4.92
N GLU A 282 -15.97 0.50 5.86
CA GLU A 282 -16.36 1.16 7.12
C GLU A 282 -15.57 0.55 8.27
N VAL A 283 -15.03 1.43 9.13
CA VAL A 283 -14.35 1.00 10.35
C VAL A 283 -15.38 0.52 11.35
N MET A 284 -15.20 -0.71 11.81
CA MET A 284 -16.09 -1.35 12.76
C MET A 284 -15.58 -1.24 14.19
N ASN A 285 -14.26 -1.37 14.36
CA ASN A 285 -13.60 -1.31 15.65
C ASN A 285 -12.13 -0.95 15.50
N THR A 286 -11.56 -0.33 16.53
CA THR A 286 -10.13 -0.12 16.69
C THR A 286 -9.68 -0.63 18.04
N GLU A 287 -8.49 -1.23 18.11
CA GLU A 287 -7.88 -1.64 19.37
C GLU A 287 -6.36 -1.43 19.32
N ILE A 288 -5.75 -1.07 20.44
CA ILE A 288 -4.30 -1.08 20.60
C ILE A 288 -3.85 -2.50 20.95
N LEU A 289 -2.88 -3.02 20.18
CA LEU A 289 -2.17 -4.26 20.47
C LEU A 289 -0.81 -3.92 21.09
N GLU A 290 -0.50 -4.52 22.24
CA GLU A 290 0.81 -4.37 22.91
C GLU A 290 1.93 -5.07 22.13
N GLU A 291 1.61 -6.21 21.53
CA GLU A 291 2.46 -6.97 20.63
C GLU A 291 1.60 -7.46 19.44
N TYR A 292 2.01 -7.11 18.23
CA TYR A 292 1.61 -7.83 17.03
C TYR A 292 2.65 -8.93 16.75
N LEU A 293 2.15 -10.12 16.42
CA LEU A 293 2.93 -11.37 16.21
C LEU A 293 4.16 -11.17 15.31
#